data_AF-A0A800J8J5-F1
#
_entry.id   AF-A0A800J8J5-F1
#
_cell.length_a   1.000
_cell.length_b   1.000
_cell.length_c   1.000
_cell.angle_alpha   90.00
_cell.angle_beta   90.00
_cell.angle_gamma   90.00
#
_symmetry.space_group_name_H-M   'P 1'
#
loop_
_entity.id
_entity.type
_entity.pdbx_description
1 polymer ?
#
loop_
_entity_poly.entity_id
_entity_poly.type
_entity_poly.pdbx_seq_one_letter_code
_entity_poly.pdbx_strand_id
1 'polypeptide(L)'
;MTQACVLIDYQNLHHHLKSQISDGSPADVCATLLDAIRDHLSDTRIITGRAYADFSGLDDHTRHVKRTLYLHGIEPVFVPATMHRNTSDLQLAVDAIETRERRPEIETFVILTGDRDYVPLVQSLLSAGRRVVNVAFREHLAPYVLRHTGNGEYVDAESLLPDGALTPQPPTGEPIETTTFNAVADIESEDAFDALKVTIQHFGQYDEVYLTPLLRRLSEEMPRDAEPKELIAELEEAGAVKLERRRGMPYDYTVLLVNDEHPEVQEARTEVGGPDLDQNTGDGLPFGDSDELDGDDYAFEDDE
;
A
#
# COMPACT_ATOMS: atom_id res chain seq x y z
N MET A 1 -11.93 -17.84 30.55
CA MET A 1 -11.05 -16.86 29.89
C MET A 1 -10.50 -17.51 28.65
N THR A 2 -10.90 -17.01 27.50
CA THR A 2 -10.33 -17.42 26.19
C THR A 2 -8.90 -16.90 26.09
N GLN A 3 -8.12 -17.44 25.15
CA GLN A 3 -6.72 -17.02 24.96
C GLN A 3 -6.53 -16.35 23.60
N ALA A 4 -5.72 -15.29 23.59
CA ALA A 4 -5.43 -14.51 22.41
C ALA A 4 -3.94 -14.50 22.05
N CYS A 5 -3.70 -14.42 20.74
CA CYS A 5 -2.43 -13.99 20.15
C CYS A 5 -2.61 -12.58 19.59
N VAL A 6 -1.65 -11.68 19.86
CA VAL A 6 -1.56 -10.36 19.25
C VAL A 6 -0.41 -10.33 18.26
N LEU A 7 -0.68 -9.93 17.04
CA LEU A 7 0.29 -9.83 15.95
C LEU A 7 0.22 -8.41 15.40
N ILE A 8 1.35 -7.72 15.39
CA ILE A 8 1.44 -6.31 15.03
C ILE A 8 2.35 -6.17 13.83
N ASP A 9 1.79 -5.62 12.76
CA ASP A 9 2.59 -5.08 11.66
C ASP A 9 3.18 -3.74 12.12
N TYR A 10 4.28 -3.83 12.86
CA TYR A 10 4.86 -2.67 13.51
C TYR A 10 5.55 -1.75 12.50
N GLN A 11 6.03 -2.31 11.39
CA GLN A 11 6.60 -1.52 10.30
C GLN A 11 5.56 -0.52 9.76
N ASN A 12 4.39 -1.01 9.36
CA ASN A 12 3.33 -0.15 8.80
C ASN A 12 2.74 0.77 9.87
N LEU A 13 2.50 0.26 11.09
CA LEU A 13 2.05 1.07 12.21
C LEU A 13 3.01 2.24 12.50
N HIS A 14 4.31 1.98 12.49
CA HIS A 14 5.33 2.99 12.78
C HIS A 14 5.29 4.13 11.77
N HIS A 15 5.30 3.81 10.47
CA HIS A 15 5.24 4.81 9.40
C HIS A 15 3.98 5.65 9.47
N HIS A 16 2.85 5.00 9.72
CA HIS A 16 1.57 5.67 9.89
C HIS A 16 1.61 6.66 11.06
N LEU A 17 1.94 6.19 12.27
CA LEU A 17 1.95 7.01 13.47
C LEU A 17 2.96 8.15 13.37
N LYS A 18 4.14 7.91 12.79
CA LYS A 18 5.15 8.95 12.58
C LYS A 18 4.62 10.13 11.75
N SER A 19 3.70 9.87 10.81
CA SER A 19 3.08 10.93 10.02
C SER A 19 1.97 11.69 10.74
N GLN A 20 1.45 11.16 11.86
CA GLN A 20 0.27 11.67 12.56
C GLN A 20 0.54 12.23 13.96
N ILE A 21 1.70 11.96 14.55
CA ILE A 21 2.06 12.50 15.87
C ILE A 21 2.87 13.80 15.72
N SER A 22 2.46 14.84 16.43
CA SER A 22 3.22 16.10 16.52
C SER A 22 4.22 16.12 17.67
N ASP A 23 3.98 15.31 18.71
CA ASP A 23 4.81 15.16 19.90
C ASP A 23 4.77 13.69 20.38
N GLY A 24 5.82 13.23 21.05
CA GLY A 24 5.97 11.84 21.52
C GLY A 24 6.58 10.88 20.49
N SER A 25 6.51 9.58 20.78
CA SER A 25 7.04 8.52 19.90
C SER A 25 5.94 7.56 19.42
N PRO A 26 6.06 6.98 18.21
CA PRO A 26 5.15 5.94 17.74
C PRO A 26 5.07 4.74 18.70
N ALA A 27 6.16 4.45 19.42
CA ALA A 27 6.18 3.42 20.45
C ALA A 27 5.23 3.70 21.61
N ASP A 28 5.11 4.95 22.06
CA ASP A 28 4.26 5.33 23.19
C ASP A 28 2.77 5.31 22.81
N VAL A 29 2.44 5.72 21.58
CA VAL A 29 1.08 5.58 21.05
C VAL A 29 0.72 4.11 20.86
N CYS A 30 1.64 3.29 20.35
CA CYS A 30 1.46 1.84 20.27
C CYS A 30 1.24 1.20 21.65
N ALA A 31 1.98 1.62 22.68
CA ALA A 31 1.75 1.18 24.06
C ALA A 31 0.34 1.52 24.55
N THR A 32 -0.11 2.74 24.31
CA THR A 32 -1.47 3.20 24.67
C THR A 32 -2.54 2.36 23.95
N LEU A 33 -2.34 2.10 22.66
CA LEU A 33 -3.22 1.25 21.86
C LEU A 33 -3.25 -0.20 22.38
N LEU A 34 -2.11 -0.75 22.80
CA LEU A 34 -2.04 -2.09 23.39
C LEU A 34 -2.80 -2.20 24.71
N ASP A 35 -2.76 -1.17 25.55
CA ASP A 35 -3.54 -1.12 26.78
C ASP A 35 -5.04 -1.03 26.49
N ALA A 36 -5.44 -0.21 25.53
CA ALA A 36 -6.84 -0.13 25.09
C ALA A 36 -7.35 -1.45 24.47
N ILE A 37 -6.52 -2.14 23.68
CA ILE A 37 -6.84 -3.48 23.14
C ILE A 37 -7.05 -4.50 24.27
N ARG A 38 -6.25 -4.44 25.35
CA ARG A 38 -6.45 -5.32 26.51
C ARG A 38 -7.77 -5.07 27.21
N ASP A 39 -8.13 -3.80 27.39
CA ASP A 39 -9.38 -3.42 28.02
C ASP A 39 -10.58 -3.87 27.17
N HIS A 40 -10.48 -3.71 25.84
CA HIS A 40 -11.46 -4.21 24.88
C HIS A 40 -11.60 -5.74 24.94
N LEU A 41 -10.51 -6.44 25.23
CA LEU A 41 -10.44 -7.89 25.35
C LEU A 41 -10.57 -8.40 26.79
N SER A 42 -11.24 -7.68 27.69
CA SER A 42 -11.29 -7.98 29.14
C SER A 42 -11.58 -9.44 29.55
N ASP A 43 -12.36 -10.21 28.76
CA ASP A 43 -12.65 -11.63 29.00
C ASP A 43 -11.62 -12.62 28.39
N THR A 44 -10.62 -12.09 27.70
CA THR A 44 -9.63 -12.82 26.90
C THR A 44 -8.21 -12.49 27.39
N ARG A 45 -7.43 -13.53 27.68
CA ARG A 45 -6.04 -13.34 28.11
C ARG A 45 -5.10 -13.38 26.91
N ILE A 46 -4.33 -12.32 26.70
CA ILE A 46 -3.21 -12.32 25.74
C ILE A 46 -2.10 -13.22 26.29
N ILE A 47 -1.76 -14.28 25.56
CA ILE A 47 -0.70 -15.23 25.94
C ILE A 47 0.51 -15.19 25.02
N THR A 48 0.35 -14.59 23.84
CA THR A 48 1.43 -14.43 22.86
C THR A 48 1.24 -13.08 22.19
N GLY A 49 2.31 -12.29 22.10
CA GLY A 49 2.30 -10.99 21.46
C GLY A 49 3.57 -10.83 20.64
N ARG A 50 3.46 -10.47 19.36
CA ARG A 50 4.62 -10.25 18.47
C ARG A 50 4.43 -9.00 17.62
N ALA A 51 5.52 -8.28 17.42
CA ALA A 51 5.59 -7.09 16.57
C ALA A 51 6.70 -7.25 15.53
N TYR A 52 6.34 -7.16 14.26
CA TYR A 52 7.24 -7.45 13.13
C TYR A 52 7.68 -6.15 12.46
N ALA A 53 8.99 -5.94 12.36
CA ALA A 53 9.57 -4.78 11.66
C ALA A 53 11.07 -4.98 11.38
N ASP A 54 11.59 -4.18 10.45
CA ASP A 54 13.02 -3.88 10.42
C ASP A 54 13.31 -2.78 11.44
N PHE A 55 13.50 -3.18 12.69
CA PHE A 55 13.80 -2.23 13.78
C PHE A 55 15.11 -1.46 13.60
N SER A 56 15.99 -1.85 12.67
CA SER A 56 17.26 -1.18 12.44
C SER A 56 17.11 0.10 11.61
N GLY A 57 16.07 0.17 10.77
CA GLY A 57 15.75 1.33 9.93
C GLY A 57 14.71 2.28 10.51
N LEU A 58 14.30 2.09 11.77
CA LEU A 58 13.37 3.01 12.42
C LEU A 58 14.14 4.18 13.02
N ASP A 59 13.73 5.41 12.67
CA ASP A 59 14.36 6.66 13.12
C ASP A 59 14.17 6.94 14.61
N ASP A 60 13.21 6.26 15.22
CA ASP A 60 13.00 6.27 16.65
C ASP A 60 14.16 5.55 17.37
N HIS A 61 14.39 5.86 18.64
CA HIS A 61 15.41 5.15 19.39
C HIS A 61 15.04 3.66 19.43
N THR A 62 15.65 2.81 18.59
CA THR A 62 15.36 1.37 18.46
C THR A 62 15.28 0.67 19.82
N ARG A 63 16.08 1.15 20.78
CA ARG A 63 16.06 0.69 22.18
C ARG A 63 14.74 1.02 22.89
N HIS A 64 14.22 2.23 22.73
CA HIS A 64 12.93 2.68 23.27
C HIS A 64 11.80 1.81 22.72
N VAL A 65 11.67 1.70 21.40
CA VAL A 65 10.68 0.85 20.72
C VAL A 65 10.66 -0.57 21.29
N LYS A 66 11.82 -1.25 21.26
CA LYS A 66 11.92 -2.63 21.74
C LYS A 66 11.59 -2.73 23.23
N ARG A 67 12.07 -1.81 24.05
CA ARG A 67 11.78 -1.78 25.50
C ARG A 67 10.28 -1.62 25.76
N THR A 68 9.64 -0.69 25.06
CA THR A 68 8.20 -0.41 25.20
C THR A 68 7.38 -1.65 24.83
N LEU A 69 7.66 -2.28 23.69
CA LEU A 69 7.01 -3.54 23.29
C LEU A 69 7.18 -4.64 24.35
N TYR A 70 8.41 -4.85 24.84
CA TYR A 70 8.68 -5.87 25.88
C TYR A 70 7.92 -5.60 27.18
N LEU A 71 7.85 -4.35 27.63
CA LEU A 71 7.10 -3.99 28.85
C LEU A 71 5.60 -4.26 28.70
N HIS A 72 5.09 -4.26 27.46
CA HIS A 72 3.72 -4.64 27.12
C HIS A 72 3.64 -6.09 26.64
N GLY A 73 4.59 -6.97 27.00
CA GLY A 73 4.50 -8.40 26.68
C GLY A 73 4.44 -8.72 25.19
N ILE A 74 4.92 -7.80 24.34
CA ILE A 74 5.05 -7.98 22.89
C ILE A 74 6.52 -8.26 22.58
N GLU A 75 6.78 -9.40 21.96
CA GLU A 75 8.10 -9.79 21.46
C GLU A 75 8.41 -9.05 20.14
N PRO A 76 9.48 -8.25 20.06
CA PRO A 76 9.92 -7.65 18.81
C PRO A 76 10.59 -8.71 17.93
N VAL A 77 9.98 -9.02 16.79
CA VAL A 77 10.49 -9.94 15.77
C VAL A 77 11.19 -9.13 14.69
N PHE A 78 12.53 -9.21 14.67
CA PHE A 78 13.32 -8.53 13.66
C PHE A 78 13.17 -9.23 12.30
N VAL A 79 12.73 -8.47 11.30
CA VAL A 79 12.62 -8.94 9.92
C VAL A 79 13.42 -7.99 9.02
N PRO A 80 14.52 -8.43 8.39
CA PRO A 80 15.34 -7.57 7.56
C PRO A 80 14.56 -7.06 6.33
N ALA A 81 14.55 -5.74 6.12
CA ALA A 81 13.94 -5.14 4.92
C ALA A 81 14.81 -5.30 3.66
N THR A 82 16.07 -5.72 3.82
CA THR A 82 17.04 -5.88 2.72
C THR A 82 16.75 -7.05 1.78
N MET A 83 15.80 -7.93 2.11
CA MET A 83 15.46 -9.09 1.28
C MET A 83 14.33 -8.81 0.28
N HIS A 84 13.31 -8.03 0.65
CA HIS A 84 12.19 -7.61 -0.21
C HIS A 84 11.31 -6.56 0.51
N ARG A 85 10.66 -5.64 -0.24
CA ARG A 85 9.53 -4.82 0.29
C ARG A 85 8.41 -5.79 0.71
N ASN A 86 8.00 -5.83 1.98
CA ASN A 86 6.95 -6.72 2.55
C ASN A 86 7.43 -8.05 3.16
N THR A 87 8.72 -8.19 3.46
CA THR A 87 9.22 -9.40 4.16
C THR A 87 8.62 -9.56 5.56
N SER A 88 8.37 -8.46 6.27
CA SER A 88 7.69 -8.45 7.58
C SER A 88 6.30 -9.07 7.53
N ASP A 89 5.58 -8.80 6.45
CA ASP A 89 4.17 -9.16 6.31
C ASP A 89 4.03 -10.66 6.05
N LEU A 90 4.91 -11.19 5.20
CA LEU A 90 5.06 -12.62 5.00
C LEU A 90 5.44 -13.35 6.29
N GLN A 91 6.42 -12.84 7.05
CA GLN A 91 6.82 -13.47 8.31
C GLN A 91 5.66 -13.47 9.33
N LEU A 92 4.93 -12.37 9.45
CA LEU A 92 3.75 -12.28 10.33
C LEU A 92 2.71 -13.33 9.92
N ALA A 93 2.39 -13.42 8.63
CA ALA A 93 1.41 -14.38 8.13
C ALA A 93 1.83 -15.84 8.39
N VAL A 94 3.11 -16.17 8.16
CA VAL A 94 3.65 -17.50 8.45
C VAL A 94 3.54 -17.83 9.95
N ASP A 95 3.97 -16.91 10.82
CA ASP A 95 3.92 -17.11 12.27
C ASP A 95 2.47 -17.23 12.78
N ALA A 96 1.53 -16.50 12.18
CA ALA A 96 0.11 -16.57 12.52
C ALA A 96 -0.46 -17.98 12.23
N ILE A 97 -0.18 -18.50 11.04
CA ILE A 97 -0.61 -19.85 10.64
C ILE A 97 0.08 -20.92 11.49
N GLU A 98 1.39 -20.79 11.73
CA GLU A 98 2.11 -21.71 12.60
C GLU A 98 1.53 -21.71 14.03
N THR A 99 1.20 -20.53 14.56
CA THR A 99 0.58 -20.37 15.88
C THR A 99 -0.79 -21.04 15.92
N ARG A 100 -1.62 -20.85 14.88
CA ARG A 100 -2.94 -21.50 14.75
C ARG A 100 -2.84 -23.02 14.85
N GLU A 101 -1.83 -23.62 14.22
CA GLU A 101 -1.63 -25.07 14.20
C GLU A 101 -1.00 -25.60 15.50
N ARG A 102 0.02 -24.92 16.02
CA ARG A 102 0.81 -25.40 17.18
C ARG A 102 0.20 -25.05 18.53
N ARG A 103 -0.68 -24.06 18.59
CA ARG A 103 -1.27 -23.53 19.83
C ARG A 103 -2.81 -23.56 19.73
N PRO A 104 -3.42 -24.75 19.70
CA PRO A 104 -4.86 -24.87 19.49
C PRO A 104 -5.71 -24.20 20.57
N GLU A 105 -5.15 -23.95 21.75
CA GLU A 105 -5.76 -23.19 22.85
C GLU A 105 -5.94 -21.69 22.56
N ILE A 106 -5.26 -21.15 21.54
CA ILE A 106 -5.45 -19.76 21.08
C ILE A 106 -6.67 -19.72 20.17
N GLU A 107 -7.76 -19.18 20.70
CA GLU A 107 -9.05 -19.09 20.00
C GLU A 107 -9.22 -17.74 19.31
N THR A 108 -8.52 -16.70 19.79
CA THR A 108 -8.62 -15.33 19.28
C THR A 108 -7.29 -14.84 18.70
N PHE A 109 -7.32 -14.29 17.50
CA PHE A 109 -6.18 -13.63 16.87
C PHE A 109 -6.48 -12.15 16.72
N VAL A 110 -5.67 -11.32 17.36
CA VAL A 110 -5.69 -9.87 17.17
C VAL A 110 -4.62 -9.54 16.16
N ILE A 111 -5.00 -8.94 15.04
CA ILE A 111 -4.08 -8.55 13.98
C ILE A 111 -4.16 -7.03 13.86
N LEU A 112 -3.06 -6.36 14.17
CA LEU A 112 -2.96 -4.91 14.11
C LEU A 112 -2.30 -4.54 12.78
N THR A 113 -3.13 -4.34 11.77
CA THR A 113 -2.74 -3.94 10.41
C THR A 113 -3.96 -3.47 9.60
N GLY A 114 -3.79 -2.41 8.81
CA GLY A 114 -4.78 -1.96 7.83
C GLY A 114 -4.57 -2.55 6.43
N ASP A 115 -3.48 -3.28 6.19
CA ASP A 115 -3.10 -3.70 4.86
C ASP A 115 -4.02 -4.81 4.30
N ARG A 116 -4.48 -4.62 3.06
CA ARG A 116 -5.33 -5.55 2.33
C ARG A 116 -4.65 -6.88 2.06
N ASP A 117 -3.32 -6.92 2.04
CA ASP A 117 -2.55 -8.13 1.75
C ASP A 117 -2.75 -9.21 2.84
N TYR A 118 -3.28 -8.84 4.02
CA TYR A 118 -3.65 -9.78 5.09
C TYR A 118 -5.04 -10.41 4.95
N VAL A 119 -5.85 -10.04 3.94
CA VAL A 119 -7.19 -10.63 3.73
C VAL A 119 -7.15 -12.17 3.64
N PRO A 120 -6.23 -12.80 2.88
CA PRO A 120 -6.12 -14.26 2.84
C PRO A 120 -5.78 -14.89 4.20
N LEU A 121 -4.94 -14.23 5.01
CA LEU A 121 -4.61 -14.67 6.36
C LEU A 121 -5.86 -14.67 7.25
N VAL A 122 -6.60 -13.55 7.25
CA VAL A 122 -7.84 -13.41 8.03
C VAL A 122 -8.84 -14.51 7.64
N GLN A 123 -9.07 -14.71 6.33
CA GLN A 123 -9.95 -15.77 5.84
C GLN A 123 -9.50 -17.18 6.27
N SER A 124 -8.19 -17.44 6.26
CA SER A 124 -7.61 -18.72 6.69
C SER A 124 -7.81 -18.98 8.19
N LEU A 125 -7.67 -17.95 9.04
CA LEU A 125 -7.94 -18.04 10.47
C LEU A 125 -9.44 -18.27 10.76
N LEU A 126 -10.31 -17.50 10.12
CA LEU A 126 -11.77 -17.60 10.25
C LEU A 126 -12.28 -18.98 9.80
N SER A 127 -11.79 -19.48 8.66
CA SER A 127 -12.17 -20.79 8.12
C SER A 127 -11.77 -21.94 9.04
N ALA A 128 -10.75 -21.74 9.88
CA ALA A 128 -10.33 -22.68 10.92
C ALA A 128 -11.10 -22.51 12.24
N GLY A 129 -12.15 -21.70 12.28
CA GLY A 129 -12.99 -21.46 13.46
C GLY A 129 -12.36 -20.56 14.51
N ARG A 130 -11.32 -19.79 14.16
CA ARG A 130 -10.72 -18.81 15.07
C ARG A 130 -11.52 -17.50 15.03
N ARG A 131 -11.64 -16.83 16.17
CA ARG A 131 -12.08 -15.44 16.23
C ARG A 131 -10.94 -14.54 15.76
N VAL A 132 -11.20 -13.62 14.86
CA VAL A 132 -10.21 -12.63 14.41
C VAL A 132 -10.70 -11.24 14.79
N VAL A 133 -9.85 -10.46 15.46
CA VAL A 133 -10.06 -9.05 15.78
C VAL A 133 -9.02 -8.25 15.00
N ASN A 134 -9.44 -7.64 13.90
CA ASN A 134 -8.58 -6.77 13.11
C ASN A 134 -8.64 -5.36 13.70
N VAL A 135 -7.48 -4.82 14.09
CA VAL A 135 -7.34 -3.48 14.63
C VAL A 135 -6.58 -2.64 13.61
N ALA A 136 -7.18 -1.56 13.13
CA ALA A 136 -6.55 -0.68 12.15
C ALA A 136 -7.11 0.73 12.21
N PHE A 137 -6.38 1.69 11.62
CA PHE A 137 -6.89 3.04 11.39
C PHE A 137 -7.81 3.05 10.17
N ARG A 138 -8.98 3.67 10.32
CA ARG A 138 -10.06 3.65 9.33
C ARG A 138 -9.63 4.12 7.94
N GLU A 139 -8.72 5.08 7.88
CA GLU A 139 -8.17 5.68 6.66
C GLU A 139 -7.34 4.68 5.83
N HIS A 140 -6.77 3.68 6.50
CA HIS A 140 -5.94 2.64 5.87
C HIS A 140 -6.74 1.37 5.58
N LEU A 141 -8.02 1.37 5.94
CA LEU A 141 -8.87 0.22 5.79
C LEU A 141 -9.38 0.13 4.36
N ALA A 142 -8.82 -0.78 3.57
CA ALA A 142 -9.34 -1.03 2.24
C ALA A 142 -10.85 -1.40 2.32
N PRO A 143 -11.74 -0.82 1.50
CA PRO A 143 -13.18 -1.06 1.54
C PRO A 143 -13.57 -2.55 1.50
N TYR A 144 -12.71 -3.38 0.90
CA TYR A 144 -12.87 -4.82 0.79
C TYR A 144 -12.58 -5.58 2.09
N VAL A 145 -11.73 -5.08 2.99
CA VAL A 145 -11.44 -5.74 4.28
C VAL A 145 -12.73 -5.80 5.10
N LEU A 146 -13.48 -4.69 5.19
CA LEU A 146 -14.79 -4.63 5.86
C LEU A 146 -15.86 -5.54 5.25
N ARG A 147 -15.85 -5.70 3.91
CA ARG A 147 -16.84 -6.52 3.21
C ARG A 147 -16.57 -8.03 3.35
N HIS A 148 -15.32 -8.43 3.52
CA HIS A 148 -14.91 -9.83 3.63
C HIS A 148 -14.67 -10.31 5.07
N THR A 149 -14.58 -9.39 6.05
CA THR A 149 -14.66 -9.73 7.48
C THR A 149 -16.08 -10.07 7.93
N GLY A 150 -16.94 -10.60 7.06
CA GLY A 150 -18.28 -11.08 7.40
C GLY A 150 -18.35 -12.12 8.54
N ASN A 151 -17.19 -12.56 9.08
CA ASN A 151 -17.05 -13.34 10.31
C ASN A 151 -15.93 -12.84 11.27
N GLY A 152 -15.30 -11.68 11.02
CA GLY A 152 -14.21 -11.09 11.81
C GLY A 152 -14.59 -9.73 12.39
N GLU A 153 -14.13 -9.43 13.60
CA GLU A 153 -14.38 -8.15 14.27
C GLU A 153 -13.40 -7.09 13.78
N TYR A 154 -13.90 -5.90 13.47
CA TYR A 154 -13.09 -4.72 13.19
C TYR A 154 -13.15 -3.76 14.36
N VAL A 155 -11.99 -3.27 14.80
CA VAL A 155 -11.85 -2.24 15.82
C VAL A 155 -11.04 -1.09 15.24
N ASP A 156 -11.63 0.10 15.26
CA ASP A 156 -10.98 1.31 14.80
C ASP A 156 -9.93 1.75 15.83
N ALA A 157 -8.65 1.70 15.45
CA ALA A 157 -7.53 2.03 16.32
C ALA A 157 -7.59 3.48 16.82
N GLU A 158 -8.10 4.42 16.01
CA GLU A 158 -8.26 5.80 16.41
C GLU A 158 -9.26 5.94 17.56
N SER A 159 -10.37 5.18 17.50
CA SER A 159 -11.41 5.20 18.54
C SER A 159 -10.95 4.64 19.89
N LEU A 160 -9.85 3.89 19.91
CA LEU A 160 -9.24 3.35 21.12
C LEU A 160 -8.24 4.32 21.77
N LEU A 161 -7.79 5.35 21.05
CA LEU A 161 -6.83 6.32 21.53
C LEU A 161 -7.54 7.49 22.23
N PRO A 162 -6.87 8.13 23.22
CA PRO A 162 -7.42 9.32 23.85
C PRO A 162 -7.51 10.50 22.87
N ASP A 163 -8.52 11.36 23.05
CA ASP A 163 -8.72 12.55 22.22
C ASP A 163 -7.44 13.39 22.14
N GLY A 164 -7.03 13.71 20.90
CA GLY A 164 -5.83 14.51 20.64
C GLY A 164 -4.51 13.74 20.66
N ALA A 165 -4.53 12.39 20.76
CA ALA A 165 -3.34 11.56 20.60
C ALA A 165 -2.76 11.59 19.18
N LEU A 166 -3.61 11.86 18.19
CA LEU A 166 -3.25 11.98 16.78
C LEU A 166 -3.61 13.38 16.30
N THR A 167 -2.76 13.92 15.43
CA THR A 167 -3.05 15.16 14.72
C THR A 167 -4.15 14.85 13.71
N PRO A 168 -5.30 15.56 13.73
CA PRO A 168 -6.36 15.33 12.76
C PRO A 168 -5.77 15.54 11.38
N GLN A 169 -5.79 14.50 10.54
CA GLN A 169 -5.46 14.72 9.15
C GLN A 169 -6.54 15.63 8.55
N PRO A 170 -6.19 16.60 7.69
CA PRO A 170 -7.18 17.09 6.74
C PRO A 170 -7.74 15.85 6.04
N PRO A 171 -9.06 15.73 5.82
CA PRO A 171 -9.64 14.52 5.26
C PRO A 171 -8.79 14.10 4.08
N THR A 172 -8.18 12.91 4.18
CA THR A 172 -7.67 12.21 3.01
C THR A 172 -8.85 12.23 2.06
N GLY A 173 -8.69 12.92 0.92
CA GLY A 173 -9.79 13.14 0.01
C GLY A 173 -10.52 11.82 -0.14
N GLU A 174 -11.85 11.85 0.03
CA GLU A 174 -12.68 10.70 -0.30
C GLU A 174 -12.14 10.12 -1.62
N PRO A 175 -12.01 8.79 -1.79
CA PRO A 175 -11.68 8.24 -3.09
C PRO A 175 -12.57 8.97 -4.08
N ILE A 176 -11.98 9.67 -5.04
CA ILE A 176 -12.76 10.37 -6.06
C ILE A 176 -13.41 9.25 -6.87
N GLU A 177 -14.54 8.71 -6.40
CA GLU A 177 -15.35 7.71 -7.08
C GLU A 177 -16.11 8.33 -8.26
N THR A 178 -15.55 9.37 -8.88
CA THR A 178 -15.97 9.88 -10.18
C THR A 178 -14.88 10.80 -10.72
N THR A 179 -13.72 10.22 -11.06
CA THR A 179 -12.86 10.85 -12.05
C THR A 179 -13.73 11.13 -13.27
N THR A 180 -13.95 12.41 -13.57
CA THR A 180 -14.71 12.82 -14.74
C THR A 180 -13.72 12.98 -15.88
N PHE A 181 -13.80 12.07 -16.85
CA PHE A 181 -13.06 12.20 -18.10
C PHE A 181 -13.59 13.39 -18.89
N ASN A 182 -12.74 13.93 -19.76
CA ASN A 182 -13.19 14.91 -20.74
C ASN A 182 -14.22 14.25 -21.70
N ALA A 183 -14.97 15.07 -22.42
CA ALA A 183 -15.92 14.55 -23.41
C ALA A 183 -15.17 13.71 -24.45
N VAL A 184 -15.68 12.51 -24.73
CA VAL A 184 -15.12 11.61 -25.74
C VAL A 184 -15.02 12.33 -27.07
N ALA A 185 -13.80 12.43 -27.59
CA ALA A 185 -13.46 12.96 -28.90
C ALA A 185 -12.46 12.02 -29.57
N ASP A 186 -12.31 12.15 -30.89
CA ASP A 186 -11.40 11.31 -31.65
C ASP A 186 -9.94 11.73 -31.34
N ILE A 187 -9.06 10.75 -31.17
CA ILE A 187 -7.61 10.96 -31.07
C ILE A 187 -7.11 11.39 -32.46
N GLU A 188 -6.51 12.58 -32.56
CA GLU A 188 -6.21 13.20 -33.85
C GLU A 188 -4.92 12.66 -34.48
N SER A 189 -3.94 12.30 -33.64
CA SER A 189 -2.63 11.84 -34.08
C SER A 189 -2.46 10.32 -33.99
N GLU A 190 -1.85 9.74 -35.03
CA GLU A 190 -1.47 8.32 -35.05
C GLU A 190 -0.47 8.02 -33.93
N ASP A 191 0.42 8.97 -33.62
CA ASP A 191 1.39 8.86 -32.52
C ASP A 191 0.70 8.82 -31.14
N ALA A 192 -0.39 9.58 -30.91
CA ALA A 192 -1.13 9.50 -29.66
C ALA A 192 -1.86 8.17 -29.52
N PHE A 193 -2.44 7.66 -30.60
CA PHE A 193 -3.06 6.32 -30.61
C PHE A 193 -2.03 5.21 -30.38
N ASP A 194 -0.84 5.33 -30.95
CA ASP A 194 0.29 4.42 -30.69
C ASP A 194 0.75 4.51 -29.23
N ALA A 195 0.85 5.71 -28.65
CA ALA A 195 1.15 5.88 -27.22
C ALA A 195 0.07 5.26 -26.32
N LEU A 196 -1.20 5.32 -26.72
CA LEU A 196 -2.28 4.64 -26.02
C LEU A 196 -2.12 3.11 -26.05
N LYS A 197 -1.75 2.55 -27.21
CA LYS A 197 -1.45 1.11 -27.34
C LYS A 197 -0.26 0.70 -26.47
N VAL A 198 0.84 1.45 -26.47
CA VAL A 198 2.00 1.21 -25.59
C VAL A 198 1.56 1.28 -24.12
N THR A 199 0.74 2.27 -23.76
CA THR A 199 0.21 2.41 -22.39
C THR A 199 -0.60 1.17 -21.98
N ILE A 200 -1.51 0.70 -22.83
CA ILE A 200 -2.34 -0.49 -22.58
C ILE A 200 -1.49 -1.77 -22.55
N GLN A 201 -0.54 -1.91 -23.46
CA GLN A 201 0.31 -3.10 -23.57
C GLN A 201 1.17 -3.32 -22.32
N HIS A 202 1.76 -2.26 -21.78
CA HIS A 202 2.68 -2.38 -20.65
C HIS A 202 2.01 -2.16 -19.29
N PHE A 203 0.96 -1.36 -19.25
CA PHE A 203 0.33 -0.91 -18.00
C PHE A 203 -1.17 -1.17 -17.91
N GLY A 204 -1.82 -1.68 -18.96
CA GLY A 204 -3.28 -1.87 -19.00
C GLY A 204 -3.85 -2.93 -18.05
N GLN A 205 -2.98 -3.61 -17.28
CA GLN A 205 -3.32 -4.49 -16.16
C GLN A 205 -3.53 -3.73 -14.83
N TYR A 206 -3.14 -2.45 -14.77
CA TYR A 206 -3.26 -1.61 -13.59
C TYR A 206 -4.43 -0.63 -13.76
N ASP A 207 -5.20 -0.43 -12.70
CA ASP A 207 -6.28 0.56 -12.68
C ASP A 207 -5.74 2.01 -12.72
N GLU A 208 -4.49 2.21 -12.29
CA GLU A 208 -3.80 3.50 -12.28
C GLU A 208 -2.34 3.35 -12.70
N VAL A 209 -1.84 4.27 -13.53
CA VAL A 209 -0.49 4.23 -14.07
C VAL A 209 0.32 5.43 -13.58
N TYR A 210 1.44 5.22 -12.90
CA TYR A 210 2.33 6.33 -12.54
C TYR A 210 2.89 7.01 -13.78
N LEU A 211 2.81 8.35 -13.82
CA LEU A 211 3.20 9.12 -15.00
C LEU A 211 4.70 9.00 -15.30
N THR A 212 5.56 9.03 -14.29
CA THR A 212 7.03 9.02 -14.50
C THR A 212 7.53 7.74 -15.18
N PRO A 213 7.17 6.51 -14.71
CA PRO A 213 7.49 5.28 -15.43
C PRO A 213 6.89 5.22 -16.84
N LEU A 214 5.66 5.71 -17.02
CA LEU A 214 4.98 5.72 -18.32
C LEU A 214 5.71 6.62 -19.32
N LEU A 215 6.04 7.85 -18.94
CA LEU A 215 6.78 8.78 -19.79
C LEU A 215 8.12 8.19 -20.22
N ARG A 216 8.82 7.49 -19.31
CA ARG A 216 10.08 6.81 -19.66
C ARG A 216 9.86 5.73 -20.73
N ARG A 217 8.80 4.93 -20.60
CA ARG A 217 8.47 3.90 -21.60
C ARG A 217 8.05 4.49 -22.93
N LEU A 218 7.23 5.53 -22.94
CA LEU A 218 6.87 6.23 -24.16
C LEU A 218 8.10 6.83 -24.84
N SER A 219 9.05 7.42 -24.10
CA SER A 219 10.32 7.88 -24.67
C SER A 219 11.18 6.77 -25.29
N GLU A 220 11.02 5.52 -24.86
CA GLU A 220 11.78 4.37 -25.37
C GLU A 220 11.15 3.78 -26.64
N GLU A 221 9.82 3.79 -26.74
CA GLU A 221 9.06 3.09 -27.80
C GLU A 221 8.46 4.01 -28.87
N MET A 222 8.25 5.29 -28.56
CA MET A 222 7.75 6.27 -29.53
C MET A 222 8.87 6.82 -30.44
N PRO A 223 8.51 7.40 -31.60
CA PRO A 223 9.46 8.10 -32.47
C PRO A 223 10.25 9.19 -31.71
N ARG A 224 11.51 9.43 -32.12
CA ARG A 224 12.41 10.36 -31.41
C ARG A 224 11.95 11.82 -31.44
N ASP A 225 11.11 12.15 -32.42
CA ASP A 225 10.49 13.45 -32.63
C ASP A 225 9.14 13.60 -31.91
N ALA A 226 8.59 12.51 -31.38
CA ALA A 226 7.37 12.55 -30.58
C ALA A 226 7.70 12.95 -29.14
N GLU A 227 6.96 13.91 -28.58
CA GLU A 227 7.10 14.33 -27.18
C GLU A 227 6.07 13.58 -26.30
N PRO A 228 6.48 12.64 -25.42
CA PRO A 228 5.53 11.83 -24.65
C PRO A 228 4.55 12.62 -23.79
N LYS A 229 4.94 13.81 -23.34
CA LYS A 229 4.03 14.69 -22.57
C LYS A 229 2.93 15.28 -23.44
N GLU A 230 3.23 15.61 -24.69
CA GLU A 230 2.25 16.13 -25.65
C GLU A 230 1.26 15.04 -26.04
N LEU A 231 1.75 13.81 -26.28
CA LEU A 231 0.89 12.66 -26.56
C LEU A 231 -0.08 12.35 -25.41
N ILE A 232 0.40 12.38 -24.16
CA ILE A 232 -0.47 12.20 -22.99
C ILE A 232 -1.48 13.34 -22.85
N ALA A 233 -1.09 14.58 -23.16
CA ALA A 233 -2.01 15.71 -23.13
C ALA A 233 -3.13 15.56 -24.17
N GLU A 234 -2.80 15.12 -25.39
CA GLU A 234 -3.77 14.84 -26.45
C GLU A 234 -4.74 13.73 -26.03
N LEU A 235 -4.23 12.62 -25.46
CA LEU A 235 -5.08 11.55 -24.94
C LEU A 235 -6.00 12.02 -23.82
N GLU A 236 -5.54 12.96 -22.98
CA GLU A 236 -6.38 13.57 -21.95
C GLU A 236 -7.46 14.47 -22.57
N GLU A 237 -7.12 15.27 -23.59
CA GLU A 237 -8.06 16.11 -24.33
C GLU A 237 -9.14 15.30 -25.05
N ALA A 238 -8.77 14.17 -25.66
CA ALA A 238 -9.70 13.21 -26.27
C ALA A 238 -10.62 12.51 -25.26
N GLY A 239 -10.30 12.59 -23.96
CA GLY A 239 -11.03 11.89 -22.91
C GLY A 239 -10.72 10.39 -22.86
N ALA A 240 -9.67 9.94 -23.54
CA ALA A 240 -9.17 8.56 -23.50
C ALA A 240 -8.44 8.26 -22.18
N VAL A 241 -7.81 9.28 -21.58
CA VAL A 241 -7.13 9.18 -20.28
C VAL A 241 -7.42 10.38 -19.39
N LYS A 242 -7.05 10.30 -18.11
CA LYS A 242 -7.10 11.42 -17.17
C LYS A 242 -5.86 11.46 -16.30
N LEU A 243 -5.26 12.64 -16.14
CA LEU A 243 -4.18 12.84 -15.18
C LEU A 243 -4.73 13.32 -13.83
N GLU A 244 -4.31 12.67 -12.76
CA GLU A 244 -4.61 13.07 -11.39
C GLU A 244 -3.33 13.30 -10.61
N ARG A 245 -3.16 14.55 -10.13
CA ARG A 245 -2.09 14.87 -9.19
C ARG A 245 -2.52 14.53 -7.78
N ARG A 246 -1.76 13.64 -7.13
CA ARG A 246 -2.00 13.18 -5.78
C ARG A 246 -0.86 13.62 -4.87
N ARG A 247 -1.21 13.87 -3.60
CA ARG A 247 -0.19 14.09 -2.56
C ARG A 247 0.38 12.74 -2.15
N GLY A 248 1.70 12.60 -2.28
CA GLY A 248 2.44 11.46 -1.77
C GLY A 248 3.44 11.91 -0.70
N MET A 249 3.88 10.97 0.13
CA MET A 249 5.02 11.17 1.03
C MET A 249 6.18 10.32 0.50
N PRO A 250 7.36 10.90 0.20
CA PRO A 250 7.80 12.27 0.50
C PRO A 250 7.45 13.34 -0.55
N TYR A 251 6.95 12.98 -1.74
CA TYR A 251 6.62 13.93 -2.82
C TYR A 251 5.25 13.63 -3.45
N ASP A 252 4.61 14.68 -3.98
CA ASP A 252 3.46 14.55 -4.87
C ASP A 252 3.80 13.67 -6.08
N TYR A 253 2.81 12.91 -6.55
CA TYR A 253 2.93 12.10 -7.75
C TYR A 253 1.70 12.27 -8.63
N THR A 254 1.87 12.05 -9.93
CA THR A 254 0.76 12.07 -10.89
C THR A 254 0.50 10.66 -11.39
N VAL A 255 -0.76 10.27 -11.39
CA VAL A 255 -1.23 9.03 -12.01
C VAL A 255 -2.05 9.34 -13.24
N LEU A 256 -2.05 8.41 -14.17
CA LEU A 256 -2.88 8.38 -15.37
C LEU A 256 -3.93 7.28 -15.19
N LEU A 257 -5.18 7.64 -15.44
CA LEU A 257 -6.34 6.75 -15.45
C LEU A 257 -6.80 6.58 -16.89
N VAL A 258 -7.14 5.35 -17.28
CA VAL A 258 -7.60 5.05 -18.65
C VAL A 258 -9.12 4.98 -18.67
N ASN A 259 -9.76 5.60 -19.66
CA ASN A 259 -11.20 5.58 -19.84
C ASN A 259 -11.65 4.34 -20.63
N ASP A 260 -12.08 3.29 -19.92
CA ASP A 260 -12.53 2.05 -20.56
C ASP A 260 -13.83 2.21 -21.40
N GLU A 261 -14.56 3.32 -21.24
CA GLU A 261 -15.74 3.63 -22.06
C GLU A 261 -15.39 4.32 -23.40
N HIS A 262 -14.14 4.75 -23.58
CA HIS A 262 -13.70 5.41 -24.81
C HIS A 262 -13.59 4.41 -25.99
N PRO A 263 -14.21 4.68 -27.15
CA PRO A 263 -14.20 3.75 -28.29
C PRO A 263 -12.80 3.34 -28.75
N GLU A 264 -11.89 4.30 -28.90
CA GLU A 264 -10.51 4.05 -29.33
C GLU A 264 -9.67 3.33 -28.26
N VAL A 265 -10.03 3.41 -26.97
CA VAL A 265 -9.41 2.61 -25.91
C VAL A 265 -9.84 1.14 -26.03
N GLN A 266 -11.11 0.89 -26.33
CA GLN A 266 -11.61 -0.47 -26.56
C GLN A 266 -11.02 -1.08 -27.83
N GLU A 267 -10.83 -0.27 -28.87
CA GLU A 267 -10.13 -0.64 -30.10
C GLU A 267 -8.68 -1.02 -29.80
N ALA A 268 -7.92 -0.14 -29.15
CA ALA A 268 -6.54 -0.38 -28.76
C ALA A 268 -6.40 -1.64 -27.87
N ARG A 269 -7.30 -1.87 -26.91
CA ARG A 269 -7.34 -3.10 -26.10
C ARG A 269 -7.58 -4.36 -26.94
N THR A 270 -8.40 -4.25 -27.99
CA THR A 270 -8.68 -5.38 -28.89
C THR A 270 -7.49 -5.68 -29.80
N GLU A 271 -6.78 -4.64 -30.26
CA GLU A 271 -5.56 -4.80 -31.07
C GLU A 271 -4.41 -5.37 -30.25
N VAL A 272 -4.20 -4.88 -29.02
CA VAL A 272 -3.17 -5.37 -28.10
C VAL A 272 -3.50 -6.77 -27.56
N GLY A 273 -4.79 -7.07 -27.35
CA GLY A 273 -5.28 -8.37 -26.89
C GLY A 273 -5.56 -9.38 -28.01
N GLY A 274 -5.26 -9.05 -29.27
CA GLY A 274 -5.43 -9.92 -30.44
C GLY A 274 -4.50 -11.14 -30.42
N PRO A 275 -4.78 -12.18 -31.23
CA PRO A 275 -4.13 -13.49 -31.13
C PRO A 275 -2.77 -13.49 -31.84
N ASP A 276 -1.80 -12.76 -31.32
CA ASP A 276 -0.38 -12.96 -31.61
C ASP A 276 0.44 -12.14 -30.60
N LEU A 277 0.97 -12.79 -29.57
CA LEU A 277 2.41 -12.88 -29.34
C LEU A 277 2.73 -13.65 -28.05
N ASP A 278 3.62 -14.60 -28.24
CA ASP A 278 4.22 -15.47 -27.25
C ASP A 278 4.76 -14.70 -26.03
N GLN A 279 4.57 -15.37 -24.89
CA GLN A 279 5.30 -15.23 -23.64
C GLN A 279 6.80 -14.96 -23.86
N ASN A 280 7.22 -13.69 -23.88
CA ASN A 280 8.60 -13.32 -23.56
C ASN A 280 8.75 -11.82 -23.27
N THR A 281 8.36 -11.38 -22.08
CA THR A 281 8.90 -10.14 -21.51
C THR A 281 9.24 -10.42 -20.06
N GLY A 282 10.54 -10.45 -19.79
CA GLY A 282 11.10 -10.66 -18.47
C GLY A 282 10.49 -9.71 -17.46
N ASP A 283 10.25 -10.24 -16.27
CA ASP A 283 9.74 -9.52 -15.10
C ASP A 283 10.42 -8.16 -15.01
N GLY A 284 9.63 -7.10 -15.22
CA GLY A 284 10.06 -5.69 -15.21
C GLY A 284 10.46 -5.19 -13.83
N LEU A 285 11.22 -5.99 -13.07
CA LEU A 285 11.83 -5.62 -11.81
C LEU A 285 13.22 -5.00 -12.11
N PRO A 286 13.50 -3.76 -11.67
CA PRO A 286 14.74 -3.06 -11.98
C PRO A 286 15.82 -3.43 -10.96
N PHE A 287 16.15 -4.72 -10.85
CA PHE A 287 17.30 -5.17 -10.06
C PHE A 287 18.11 -6.19 -10.86
N GLY A 288 18.79 -5.70 -11.88
CA GLY A 288 19.98 -6.32 -12.43
C GLY A 288 21.18 -5.57 -11.87
N ASP A 289 21.92 -6.22 -10.96
CA ASP A 289 23.25 -5.79 -10.52
C ASP A 289 24.19 -5.65 -11.73
N SER A 290 24.72 -4.45 -11.97
CA SER A 290 26.14 -4.21 -12.26
C SER A 290 26.43 -2.74 -12.65
N ASP A 291 27.34 -2.15 -11.87
CA ASP A 291 28.43 -1.25 -12.26
C ASP A 291 28.19 0.27 -12.47
N GLU A 292 28.69 1.00 -11.45
CA GLU A 292 29.56 2.20 -11.45
C GLU A 292 29.34 3.41 -12.41
N LEU A 293 29.70 4.58 -11.84
CA LEU A 293 29.93 5.90 -12.43
C LEU A 293 28.66 6.72 -12.74
N ASP A 294 28.59 8.03 -12.50
CA ASP A 294 29.47 9.00 -11.88
C ASP A 294 28.55 10.16 -11.46
N GLY A 295 28.96 10.95 -10.46
CA GLY A 295 28.20 12.10 -10.02
C GLY A 295 28.04 13.13 -11.13
N ASP A 296 26.85 13.71 -11.23
CA ASP A 296 26.71 15.08 -11.69
C ASP A 296 25.56 15.78 -10.99
N ASP A 297 25.95 16.97 -10.54
CA ASP A 297 25.26 17.97 -9.75
C ASP A 297 24.18 18.63 -10.62
N TYR A 298 22.94 18.75 -10.12
CA TYR A 298 21.98 19.72 -10.65
C TYR A 298 21.38 20.51 -9.50
N ALA A 299 22.08 21.60 -9.16
CA ALA A 299 21.54 22.73 -8.45
C ALA A 299 20.45 23.39 -9.30
N PHE A 300 19.28 23.60 -8.72
CA PHE A 300 18.26 24.49 -9.29
C PHE A 300 18.59 25.91 -8.83
N GLU A 301 18.89 26.79 -9.79
CA GLU A 301 18.93 28.23 -9.59
C GLU A 301 17.48 28.74 -9.49
N ASP A 302 17.15 29.37 -8.36
CA ASP A 302 15.98 30.22 -8.19
C ASP A 302 16.23 31.55 -8.92
N ASP A 303 15.38 31.90 -9.87
CA ASP A 303 15.30 33.26 -10.43
C ASP A 303 14.02 33.97 -9.96
N GLU A 304 14.21 35.26 -9.67
CA GLU A 304 13.36 36.25 -8.98
C GLU A 304 11.91 36.44 -9.47
#